data_AF-A0A2U3LIN9-F1
#
_entry.id   AF-A0A2U3LIN9-F1
#
_cell.length_a   1.000
_cell.length_b   1.000
_cell.length_c   1.000
_cell.angle_alpha   90.00
_cell.angle_beta   90.00
_cell.angle_gamma   90.00
#
_symmetry.space_group_name_H-M   'P 1'
#
loop_
_entity.id
_entity.type
_entity.pdbx_description
1 polymer ?
#
loop_
_entity_poly.entity_id
_entity_poly.type
_entity_poly.pdbx_seq_one_letter_code
_entity_poly.pdbx_strand_id
1 'polypeptide(L)'
;MGSLLYINEGRRRIAAKKVLTPWLRRFGIAFDENTSIRKLDHRVIKYLVVGGEDSSAALYELIMGIKGLGQAPSFPFLDSESKMEVTDITLFLLDLVRFEAMYRLGWLDDYPFLEVSLVDLVQSFQDKFSVAGNNAPALSAAHPLYEKYAAEFEGDRNSFVRKLIPEAIKTFCDATVSSEE
;
A
#
# COMPACT_ATOMS: atom_id res chain seq x y z
N MET A 1 24.01 11.15 -25.51
CA MET A 1 23.81 10.60 -24.16
C MET A 1 22.38 10.12 -23.98
N GLY A 2 21.89 9.20 -24.82
CA GLY A 2 20.48 8.79 -24.85
C GLY A 2 20.28 7.28 -24.68
N SER A 3 21.32 6.53 -24.33
CA SER A 3 21.29 5.05 -24.30
C SER A 3 21.36 4.47 -22.88
N LEU A 4 21.82 5.25 -21.88
CA LEU A 4 21.92 4.80 -20.48
C LEU A 4 20.58 4.84 -19.73
N LEU A 5 19.67 5.77 -20.07
CA LEU A 5 18.34 5.88 -19.45
C LEU A 5 17.42 4.70 -19.85
N TYR A 6 17.39 4.32 -21.14
CA TYR A 6 16.55 3.23 -21.64
C TYR A 6 16.97 1.85 -21.11
N ILE A 7 18.27 1.63 -20.86
CA ILE A 7 18.76 0.37 -20.27
C ILE A 7 18.28 0.24 -18.82
N ASN A 8 18.16 1.35 -18.09
CA ASN A 8 17.69 1.36 -16.70
C ASN A 8 16.17 1.12 -16.60
N GLU A 9 15.38 1.75 -17.48
CA GLU A 9 13.93 1.52 -17.57
C GLU A 9 13.59 0.09 -18.02
N GLY A 10 14.31 -0.46 -19.01
CA GLY A 10 14.13 -1.83 -19.48
C GLY A 10 14.46 -2.88 -18.40
N ARG A 11 15.52 -2.65 -17.61
CA ARG A 11 15.85 -3.51 -16.46
C ARG A 11 14.83 -3.38 -15.33
N ARG A 12 14.34 -2.17 -15.04
CA ARG A 12 13.25 -1.93 -14.08
C ARG A 12 11.98 -2.68 -14.48
N ARG A 13 11.57 -2.60 -15.75
CA ARG A 13 10.43 -3.34 -16.33
C ARG A 13 10.55 -4.86 -16.16
N ILE A 14 11.71 -5.41 -16.49
CA ILE A 14 11.95 -6.86 -16.41
C ILE A 14 12.01 -7.33 -14.95
N ALA A 15 12.62 -6.54 -14.07
CA ALA A 15 12.66 -6.82 -12.63
C ALA A 15 11.26 -6.73 -12.00
N ALA A 16 10.52 -5.65 -12.26
CA ALA A 16 9.15 -5.47 -11.79
C ALA A 16 8.23 -6.60 -12.25
N LYS A 17 8.27 -6.99 -13.54
CA LYS A 17 7.48 -8.13 -14.04
C LYS A 17 7.81 -9.45 -13.34
N LYS A 18 9.10 -9.76 -13.11
CA LYS A 18 9.50 -10.99 -12.40
C LYS A 18 9.01 -10.98 -10.95
N VAL A 19 9.12 -9.83 -10.29
CA VAL A 19 8.77 -9.65 -8.89
C VAL A 19 7.26 -9.64 -8.66
N LEU A 20 6.48 -9.19 -9.65
CA LEU A 20 5.02 -9.14 -9.61
C LEU A 20 4.36 -10.41 -10.16
N THR A 21 5.13 -11.35 -10.70
CA THR A 21 4.61 -12.63 -11.21
C THR A 21 3.87 -13.45 -10.16
N PRO A 22 4.32 -13.53 -8.88
CA PRO A 22 3.55 -14.23 -7.87
C PRO A 22 2.23 -13.55 -7.52
N TRP A 23 2.20 -12.21 -7.55
CA TRP A 23 0.96 -11.44 -7.41
C TRP A 23 0.00 -11.66 -8.59
N LEU A 24 0.50 -11.80 -9.81
CA LEU A 24 -0.31 -12.24 -10.96
C LEU A 24 -0.92 -13.63 -10.71
N ARG A 25 -0.19 -14.58 -10.12
CA ARG A 25 -0.74 -15.91 -9.79
C ARG A 25 -1.79 -15.83 -8.68
N ARG A 26 -1.58 -14.98 -7.68
CA ARG A 26 -2.48 -14.82 -6.53
C ARG A 26 -3.78 -14.12 -6.90
N PHE A 27 -3.71 -13.04 -7.65
CA PHE A 27 -4.86 -12.17 -7.93
C PHE A 27 -5.42 -12.32 -9.35
N GLY A 28 -4.69 -12.99 -10.25
CA GLY A 28 -5.10 -13.15 -11.65
C GLY A 28 -4.99 -11.87 -12.49
N ILE A 29 -4.33 -10.83 -11.96
CA ILE A 29 -4.21 -9.51 -12.58
C ILE A 29 -2.75 -9.23 -12.92
N ALA A 30 -2.48 -8.74 -14.12
CA ALA A 30 -1.14 -8.36 -14.53
C ALA A 30 -0.77 -7.01 -13.93
N PHE A 31 0.22 -7.03 -13.03
CA PHE A 31 0.81 -5.82 -12.47
C PHE A 31 2.09 -5.44 -13.24
N ASP A 32 2.34 -4.14 -13.33
CA ASP A 32 3.49 -3.54 -14.00
C ASP A 32 4.24 -2.55 -13.09
N GLU A 33 5.32 -1.97 -13.60
CA GLU A 33 6.13 -1.01 -12.87
C GLU A 33 5.40 0.30 -12.50
N ASN A 34 4.24 0.59 -13.10
CA ASN A 34 3.44 1.78 -12.85
C ASN A 34 2.18 1.47 -12.03
N THR A 35 2.08 0.25 -11.50
CA THR A 35 0.99 -0.18 -10.63
C THR A 35 1.13 0.54 -9.30
N SER A 36 0.16 1.40 -9.02
CA SER A 36 -0.01 2.11 -7.77
C SER A 36 -1.16 1.49 -6.96
N ILE A 37 -1.28 1.85 -5.67
CA ILE A 37 -2.35 1.34 -4.81
C ILE A 37 -3.72 1.78 -5.33
N ARG A 38 -3.81 3.01 -5.85
CA ARG A 38 -5.02 3.56 -6.47
C ARG A 38 -5.56 2.69 -7.61
N LYS A 39 -4.67 2.09 -8.40
CA LYS A 39 -5.01 1.27 -9.56
C LYS A 39 -5.40 -0.16 -9.19
N LEU A 40 -5.27 -0.58 -7.93
CA LEU A 40 -5.63 -1.94 -7.51
C LEU A 40 -7.15 -2.12 -7.54
N ASP A 41 -7.60 -3.28 -8.00
CA ASP A 41 -9.03 -3.58 -8.04
C ASP A 41 -9.60 -3.71 -6.62
N HIS A 42 -10.91 -3.47 -6.48
CA HIS A 42 -11.60 -3.55 -5.18
C HIS A 42 -11.35 -4.89 -4.47
N ARG A 43 -11.30 -6.00 -5.21
CA ARG A 43 -11.02 -7.35 -4.67
C ARG A 43 -9.62 -7.47 -4.05
N VAL A 44 -8.61 -6.84 -4.67
CA VAL A 44 -7.22 -6.86 -4.19
C VAL A 44 -7.12 -6.01 -2.92
N ILE A 45 -7.71 -4.81 -2.92
CA ILE A 45 -7.79 -3.97 -1.71
C ILE A 45 -8.50 -4.72 -0.59
N LYS A 46 -9.65 -5.34 -0.86
CA LYS A 46 -10.40 -6.11 0.15
C LYS A 46 -9.60 -7.27 0.74
N TYR A 47 -8.80 -7.96 -0.07
CA TYR A 47 -7.89 -9.00 0.42
C TYR A 47 -6.79 -8.43 1.32
N LEU A 48 -6.18 -7.31 0.91
CA LEU A 48 -5.04 -6.74 1.62
C LEU A 48 -5.44 -6.00 2.91
N VAL A 49 -6.58 -5.29 2.89
CA VAL A 49 -6.98 -4.32 3.92
C VAL A 49 -7.24 -4.94 5.30
N VAL A 50 -7.71 -6.19 5.33
CA VAL A 50 -8.00 -6.94 6.56
C VAL A 50 -6.73 -7.15 7.39
N GLY A 51 -5.57 -7.24 6.73
CA GLY A 51 -4.33 -7.67 7.36
C GLY A 51 -4.37 -9.15 7.75
N GLY A 52 -3.46 -9.56 8.65
CA GLY A 52 -3.30 -10.95 9.07
C GLY A 52 -2.27 -11.72 8.25
N GLU A 53 -2.10 -13.01 8.56
CA GLU A 53 -0.99 -13.82 8.03
C GLU A 53 -0.98 -13.90 6.50
N ASP A 54 -2.15 -14.12 5.87
CA ASP A 54 -2.28 -14.24 4.41
C ASP A 54 -2.06 -12.93 3.65
N SER A 55 -2.49 -11.80 4.21
CA SER A 55 -2.25 -10.46 3.64
C SER A 55 -0.79 -10.07 3.80
N SER A 56 -0.22 -10.27 4.99
CA SER A 56 1.19 -10.02 5.28
C SER A 56 2.10 -10.88 4.40
N ALA A 57 1.76 -12.15 4.16
CA ALA A 57 2.51 -13.01 3.25
C ALA A 57 2.53 -12.48 1.81
N ALA A 58 1.41 -11.94 1.31
CA ALA A 58 1.36 -11.31 0.00
C ALA A 58 2.22 -10.03 -0.05
N LEU A 59 2.20 -9.21 1.00
CA LEU A 59 3.04 -8.01 1.08
C LEU A 59 4.54 -8.37 1.20
N TYR A 60 4.91 -9.36 2.01
CA TYR A 60 6.29 -9.85 2.11
C TYR A 60 6.80 -10.37 0.78
N GLU A 61 5.98 -11.10 0.04
CA GLU A 61 6.30 -11.61 -1.29
C GLU A 61 6.65 -10.46 -2.26
N LEU A 62 5.87 -9.38 -2.22
CA LEU A 62 6.14 -8.17 -3.00
C LEU A 62 7.43 -7.50 -2.55
N ILE A 63 7.55 -7.17 -1.26
CA ILE A 63 8.65 -6.38 -0.70
C ILE A 63 9.98 -7.10 -0.86
N MET A 64 10.04 -8.37 -0.45
CA MET A 64 11.27 -9.18 -0.56
C MET A 64 11.64 -9.41 -2.02
N GLY A 65 10.66 -9.60 -2.90
CA GLY A 65 10.91 -9.70 -4.33
C GLY A 65 11.53 -8.40 -4.89
N ILE A 66 10.99 -7.23 -4.55
CA ILE A 66 11.50 -5.94 -5.02
C ILE A 66 12.91 -5.67 -4.47
N LYS A 67 13.15 -6.00 -3.20
CA LYS A 67 14.43 -5.80 -2.51
C LYS A 67 15.48 -6.87 -2.85
N GLY A 68 15.09 -7.96 -3.53
CA GLY A 68 16.00 -9.05 -3.87
C GLY A 68 16.39 -9.93 -2.67
N LEU A 69 15.56 -9.97 -1.63
CA LEU A 69 15.79 -10.70 -0.37
C LEU A 69 15.34 -12.17 -0.41
N GLY A 70 14.91 -12.67 -1.58
CA GLY A 70 14.38 -14.01 -1.76
C GLY A 70 12.85 -14.07 -1.74
N GLN A 71 12.30 -15.23 -1.39
CA GLN A 71 10.85 -15.46 -1.36
C GLN A 71 10.27 -15.25 0.05
N ALA A 72 8.97 -14.97 0.17
CA ALA A 72 8.31 -14.70 1.46
C ALA A 72 8.58 -15.76 2.55
N PRO A 73 8.59 -17.09 2.28
CA PRO A 73 8.91 -18.09 3.29
C PRO A 73 10.33 -18.00 3.86
N SER A 74 11.23 -17.29 3.18
CA SER A 74 12.59 -17.04 3.65
C SER A 74 12.68 -15.94 4.71
N PHE A 75 11.60 -15.18 4.95
CA PHE A 75 11.56 -14.08 5.92
C PHE A 75 12.14 -14.44 7.31
N PRO A 76 11.82 -15.60 7.92
CA PRO A 76 12.38 -15.97 9.22
C PRO A 76 13.90 -16.13 9.23
N PHE A 77 14.53 -16.34 8.07
CA PHE A 77 15.97 -16.54 7.92
C PHE A 77 16.73 -15.27 7.55
N LEU A 78 16.03 -14.16 7.31
CA LEU A 78 16.66 -12.86 7.10
C LEU A 78 17.40 -12.40 8.37
N ASP A 79 18.44 -11.59 8.18
CA ASP A 79 19.10 -10.86 9.27
C ASP A 79 18.13 -9.84 9.89
N SER A 80 18.47 -9.35 11.09
CA SER A 80 17.60 -8.46 11.86
C SER A 80 17.30 -7.14 11.16
N GLU A 81 18.25 -6.58 10.40
CA GLU A 81 18.10 -5.31 9.70
C GLU A 81 17.10 -5.48 8.53
N SER A 82 17.30 -6.52 7.71
CA SER A 82 16.39 -6.86 6.62
C SER A 82 14.97 -7.17 7.12
N LYS A 83 14.83 -7.86 8.27
CA LYS A 83 13.51 -8.12 8.87
C LYS A 83 12.80 -6.85 9.29
N MET A 84 13.52 -5.94 9.93
CA MET A 84 12.98 -4.66 10.37
C MET A 84 12.53 -3.83 9.16
N GLU A 85 13.36 -3.73 8.12
CA GLU A 85 13.02 -3.02 6.90
C GLU A 85 11.76 -3.60 6.23
N VAL A 86 11.69 -4.92 6.06
CA VAL A 86 10.51 -5.57 5.45
C VAL A 86 9.25 -5.33 6.30
N THR A 87 9.37 -5.36 7.63
CA THR A 87 8.25 -5.13 8.55
C THR A 87 7.76 -3.69 8.46
N ASP A 88 8.66 -2.71 8.47
CA ASP A 88 8.31 -1.29 8.39
C ASP A 88 7.61 -0.95 7.07
N ILE A 89 8.14 -1.46 5.96
CA ILE A 89 7.52 -1.30 4.64
C ILE A 89 6.15 -1.97 4.60
N THR A 90 5.99 -3.14 5.24
CA THR A 90 4.71 -3.85 5.29
C THR A 90 3.66 -3.04 6.04
N LEU A 91 4.01 -2.48 7.20
CA LEU A 91 3.12 -1.62 7.98
C LEU A 91 2.72 -0.37 7.19
N PHE A 92 3.68 0.25 6.52
CA PHE A 92 3.45 1.41 5.67
C PHE A 92 2.50 1.10 4.50
N LEU A 93 2.77 0.04 3.72
CA LEU A 93 1.90 -0.36 2.61
C LEU A 93 0.51 -0.75 3.08
N LEU A 94 0.41 -1.40 4.24
CA LEU A 94 -0.88 -1.79 4.83
C LEU A 94 -1.71 -0.55 5.21
N ASP A 95 -1.08 0.48 5.78
CA ASP A 95 -1.75 1.77 6.03
C ASP A 95 -2.22 2.43 4.73
N LEU A 96 -1.40 2.43 3.68
CA LEU A 96 -1.81 2.98 2.37
C LEU A 96 -3.01 2.23 1.77
N VAL A 97 -3.04 0.89 1.86
CA VAL A 97 -4.18 0.07 1.42
C VAL A 97 -5.45 0.43 2.21
N ARG A 98 -5.33 0.69 3.52
CA ARG A 98 -6.46 1.10 4.38
C ARG A 98 -6.93 2.51 4.04
N PHE A 99 -6.03 3.44 3.75
CA PHE A 99 -6.39 4.77 3.29
C PHE A 99 -7.07 4.72 1.92
N GLU A 100 -6.63 3.85 1.00
CA GLU A 100 -7.33 3.65 -0.28
C GLU A 100 -8.75 3.13 -0.06
N ALA A 101 -8.95 2.16 0.83
CA ALA A 101 -10.29 1.65 1.16
C ALA A 101 -11.18 2.77 1.73
N MET A 102 -10.67 3.55 2.68
CA MET A 102 -11.37 4.70 3.26
C MET A 102 -11.65 5.80 2.22
N TYR A 103 -10.72 6.06 1.31
CA TYR A 103 -10.90 7.00 0.20
C TYR A 103 -12.04 6.55 -0.72
N ARG A 104 -12.09 5.27 -1.10
CA ARG A 104 -13.18 4.70 -1.93
C ARG A 104 -14.54 4.75 -1.26
N LEU A 105 -14.58 4.76 0.07
CA LEU A 105 -15.81 4.99 0.84
C LEU A 105 -16.20 6.48 0.91
N GLY A 106 -15.37 7.39 0.38
CA GLY A 106 -15.55 8.83 0.45
C GLY A 106 -15.19 9.43 1.81
N TRP A 107 -14.42 8.73 2.64
CA TRP A 107 -14.12 9.16 4.01
C TRP A 107 -12.89 10.06 4.10
N LEU A 108 -11.99 9.97 3.13
CA LEU A 108 -10.73 10.71 3.10
C LEU A 108 -10.65 11.58 1.87
N ASP A 109 -9.92 12.67 2.00
CA ASP A 109 -9.46 13.44 0.85
C ASP A 109 -8.32 12.69 0.15
N ASP A 110 -7.97 13.17 -1.05
CA ASP A 110 -6.97 12.52 -1.89
C ASP A 110 -5.58 12.48 -1.22
N TYR A 111 -4.83 11.41 -1.48
CA TYR A 111 -3.53 11.18 -0.86
C TYR A 111 -2.45 10.88 -1.91
N PRO A 112 -1.44 11.75 -2.09
CA PRO A 112 -0.48 11.63 -3.19
C PRO A 112 0.27 10.29 -3.24
N PHE A 113 0.47 9.62 -2.10
CA PHE A 113 1.20 8.35 -2.05
C PHE A 113 0.41 7.18 -2.66
N LEU A 114 -0.91 7.33 -2.85
CA LEU A 114 -1.74 6.30 -3.47
C LEU A 114 -1.48 6.18 -4.99
N GLU A 115 -0.94 7.24 -5.61
CA GLU A 115 -0.57 7.28 -7.03
C GLU A 115 0.87 6.83 -7.32
N VAL A 116 1.71 6.74 -6.27
CA VAL A 116 3.09 6.27 -6.42
C VAL A 116 3.10 4.77 -6.70
N SER A 117 4.00 4.33 -7.59
CA SER A 117 4.13 2.91 -7.92
C SER A 117 4.54 2.10 -6.69
N LEU A 118 4.02 0.88 -6.57
CA LEU A 118 4.42 -0.06 -5.51
C LEU A 118 5.94 -0.32 -5.52
N VAL A 119 6.54 -0.34 -6.71
CA VAL A 119 7.99 -0.52 -6.86
C VAL A 119 8.76 0.64 -6.25
N ASP A 120 8.37 1.89 -6.55
CA ASP A 120 9.05 3.07 -6.02
C ASP A 120 8.80 3.26 -4.52
N LEU A 121 7.58 2.97 -4.03
CA LEU A 121 7.25 2.98 -2.60
C LEU A 121 8.18 2.08 -1.79
N VAL A 122 8.45 0.87 -2.30
CA VAL A 122 9.33 -0.10 -1.64
C VAL A 122 10.81 0.26 -1.82
N GLN A 123 11.24 0.60 -3.04
CA GLN A 123 12.65 0.90 -3.34
C GLN A 123 13.14 2.15 -2.60
N SER A 124 12.34 3.21 -2.55
CA SER A 124 12.71 4.49 -1.95
C SER A 124 12.12 4.70 -0.55
N PHE A 125 11.68 3.64 0.13
CA PHE A 125 11.03 3.73 1.44
C PHE A 125 11.88 4.50 2.45
N GLN A 126 13.11 4.04 2.71
CA GLN A 126 13.99 4.63 3.72
C GLN A 126 14.33 6.09 3.41
N ASP A 127 14.58 6.40 2.13
CA ASP A 127 15.04 7.72 1.70
C ASP A 127 13.93 8.78 1.63
N LYS A 128 12.70 8.38 1.29
CA LYS A 128 11.62 9.33 0.93
C LYS A 128 10.34 9.18 1.74
N PHE A 129 10.02 7.99 2.22
CA PHE A 129 8.69 7.67 2.73
C PHE A 129 8.65 7.28 4.21
N SER A 130 9.79 6.93 4.81
CA SER A 130 9.91 6.55 6.23
C SER A 130 9.35 7.60 7.19
N VAL A 131 9.59 8.89 6.91
CA VAL A 131 9.07 10.01 7.72
C VAL A 131 7.69 10.44 7.24
N ALA A 132 7.52 10.60 5.93
CA ALA A 132 6.30 11.16 5.37
C ALA A 132 5.09 10.21 5.46
N GLY A 133 5.34 8.89 5.44
CA GLY A 133 4.31 7.85 5.56
C GLY A 133 3.62 7.78 6.91
N ASN A 134 4.16 8.46 7.93
CA ASN A 134 3.51 8.57 9.24
C ASN A 134 2.27 9.47 9.22
N ASN A 135 2.17 10.38 8.25
CA ASN A 135 1.03 11.27 8.11
C ASN A 135 -0.14 10.54 7.44
N ALA A 136 -1.29 10.58 8.09
CA ALA A 136 -2.53 10.12 7.49
C ALA A 136 -3.11 11.24 6.60
N PRO A 137 -3.82 10.89 5.52
CA PRO A 137 -4.58 11.88 4.75
C PRO A 137 -5.67 12.53 5.59
N ALA A 138 -6.14 13.70 5.14
CA ALA A 138 -7.20 14.43 5.82
C ALA A 138 -8.53 13.67 5.72
N LEU A 139 -9.33 13.78 6.79
CA LEU A 139 -10.70 13.29 6.78
C LEU A 139 -11.55 14.21 5.89
N SER A 140 -12.39 13.64 5.03
CA SER A 140 -13.23 14.42 4.14
C SER A 140 -14.26 15.24 4.92
N ALA A 141 -14.53 16.45 4.44
CA ALA A 141 -15.57 17.33 4.99
C ALA A 141 -16.98 16.71 4.94
N ALA A 142 -17.20 15.72 4.06
CA ALA A 142 -18.45 14.98 3.98
C ALA A 142 -18.63 13.94 5.11
N HIS A 143 -17.57 13.61 5.84
CA HIS A 143 -17.62 12.59 6.87
C HIS A 143 -18.33 13.11 8.14
N PRO A 144 -19.26 12.35 8.77
CA PRO A 144 -20.02 12.80 9.95
C PRO A 144 -19.16 13.23 11.15
N LEU A 145 -17.94 12.72 11.24
CA LEU A 145 -16.99 13.03 12.31
C LEU A 145 -16.01 14.16 11.95
N TYR A 146 -16.18 14.85 10.81
CA TYR A 146 -15.27 15.90 10.36
C TYR A 146 -15.11 17.04 11.36
N GLU A 147 -16.21 17.53 11.94
CA GLU A 147 -16.16 18.60 12.95
C GLU A 147 -15.31 18.22 14.18
N LYS A 148 -15.39 16.96 14.61
CA LYS A 148 -14.55 16.45 15.71
C LYS A 148 -13.09 16.37 15.29
N TYR A 149 -12.83 15.85 14.08
CA TYR A 149 -11.49 15.78 13.51
C TYR A 149 -10.83 17.17 13.35
N ALA A 150 -11.59 18.16 12.89
CA ALA A 150 -11.09 19.52 12.69
C ALA A 150 -10.72 20.21 14.02
N ALA A 151 -11.42 19.87 15.11
CA ALA A 151 -11.16 20.38 16.45
C ALA A 151 -9.94 19.74 17.15
N GLU A 152 -9.43 18.61 16.65
CA GLU A 152 -8.22 17.96 17.20
C GLU A 152 -6.94 18.73 16.84
N PHE A 153 -5.93 18.61 17.70
CA PHE A 153 -4.57 19.07 17.41
C PHE A 153 -3.97 18.31 16.22
N GLU A 154 -3.11 18.98 15.43
CA GLU A 154 -2.53 18.39 14.21
C GLU A 154 -1.84 17.04 14.43
N GLY A 155 -1.16 16.85 15.56
CA GLY A 155 -0.52 15.58 15.92
C GLY A 155 -1.52 14.45 16.20
N ASP A 156 -2.72 14.77 16.68
CA ASP A 156 -3.75 13.80 17.04
C ASP A 156 -4.66 13.42 15.86
N ARG A 157 -4.71 14.25 14.82
CA ARG A 157 -5.45 13.99 13.58
C ARG A 157 -5.02 12.69 12.91
N ASN A 158 -3.73 12.38 12.90
CA ASN A 158 -3.20 11.12 12.37
C ASN A 158 -3.75 9.90 13.12
N SER A 159 -3.79 9.98 14.44
CA SER A 159 -4.33 8.93 15.31
C SER A 159 -5.85 8.84 15.16
N PHE A 160 -6.53 9.97 14.96
CA PHE A 160 -7.97 10.02 14.74
C PHE A 160 -8.38 9.23 13.48
N VAL A 161 -7.72 9.48 12.35
CA VAL A 161 -7.98 8.73 11.10
C VAL A 161 -7.74 7.24 11.29
N ARG A 162 -6.63 6.87 11.94
CA ARG A 162 -6.30 5.44 12.17
C ARG A 162 -7.31 4.75 13.10
N LYS A 163 -7.96 5.45 14.02
CA LYS A 163 -9.04 4.89 14.85
C LYS A 163 -10.29 4.51 14.05
N LEU A 164 -10.48 5.10 12.87
CA LEU A 164 -11.61 4.78 11.98
C LEU A 164 -11.34 3.56 11.09
N ILE A 165 -10.09 3.09 10.99
CA ILE A 165 -9.71 1.95 10.15
C ILE A 165 -10.55 0.69 10.41
N PRO A 166 -10.82 0.27 11.67
CA PRO A 166 -11.62 -0.94 11.90
C PRO A 166 -13.04 -0.83 11.32
N GLU A 167 -13.67 0.34 11.45
CA GLU A 167 -15.00 0.60 10.89
C GLU A 167 -14.96 0.68 9.36
N ALA A 168 -13.90 1.28 8.81
CA ALA A 168 -13.68 1.36 7.37
C ALA A 168 -13.48 -0.03 6.76
N ILE A 169 -12.66 -0.89 7.38
CA ILE A 169 -12.44 -2.28 6.92
C ILE A 169 -13.77 -3.02 6.88
N LYS A 170 -14.56 -2.93 7.96
CA LYS A 170 -15.88 -3.58 8.01
C LYS A 170 -16.78 -3.08 6.87
N THR A 171 -16.94 -1.77 6.75
CA THR A 171 -17.81 -1.15 5.75
C THR A 171 -17.36 -1.48 4.32
N PHE A 172 -16.06 -1.41 4.04
CA PHE A 172 -15.49 -1.72 2.74
C PHE A 172 -15.64 -3.21 2.38
N CYS A 173 -15.47 -4.11 3.34
CA CYS A 173 -15.65 -5.54 3.13
C CYS A 173 -17.13 -5.92 2.97
N ASP A 174 -18.04 -5.27 3.68
CA ASP A 174 -19.47 -5.52 3.62
C ASP A 174 -20.12 -4.94 2.36
N ALA A 175 -19.52 -3.89 1.78
CA ALA A 175 -19.90 -3.35 0.49
C ALA A 175 -19.75 -4.45 -0.59
N THR A 176 -20.86 -5.10 -0.93
CA THR A 176 -20.95 -5.89 -2.15
C THR A 176 -20.67 -4.94 -3.32
N VAL A 177 -19.77 -5.33 -4.22
CA VAL A 177 -19.51 -4.58 -5.44
C VAL A 177 -20.82 -4.53 -6.22
N SER A 178 -21.59 -3.45 -6.06
CA SER A 178 -22.56 -3.04 -7.06
C SER A 178 -21.75 -2.65 -8.27
N SER A 179 -21.53 -3.63 -9.14
CA SER A 179 -21.11 -3.40 -10.52
C SER A 179 -22.26 -2.69 -11.23
N GLU A 180 -22.34 -1.38 -11.08
CA GLU A 180 -23.17 -0.44 -11.86
C GLU A 180 -22.23 0.76 -12.12
N GLU A 181 -21.84 1.17 -13.32
CA GLU A 181 -22.20 0.88 -14.72
C GLU A 181 -20.93 0.99 -15.60
#